data_AF-A0A382X2W1-F1
#
_entry.id   AF-A0A382X2W1-F1
#
_cell.length_a   1.000
_cell.length_b   1.000
_cell.length_c   1.000
_cell.angle_alpha   90.00
_cell.angle_beta   90.00
_cell.angle_gamma   90.00
#
_symmetry.space_group_name_H-M   'P 1'
#
loop_
_entity.id
_entity.type
_entity.pdbx_description
1 polymer ?
#
loop_
_entity_poly.entity_id
_entity_poly.type
_entity_poly.pdbx_seq_one_letter_code
_entity_poly.pdbx_strand_id
1 'polypeptide(L)' 'MRRPMSIASQGKDEISIIYKVVGKGTQIMADWENGTLVDLLGPLGNYWKNYESGTPILIGGGVGIAPILNLHIQ' A
#
# COMPACT_ATOMS: atom_id res chain seq x y z
N MET A 1 3.55 -17.09 -4.93
CA MET A 1 4.70 -16.20 -4.64
C MET A 1 4.17 -15.00 -3.88
N ARG A 2 4.62 -14.77 -2.64
CA ARG A 2 4.17 -13.62 -1.83
C ARG A 2 4.95 -12.38 -2.26
N ARG A 3 4.28 -11.26 -2.52
CA ARG A 3 4.92 -9.96 -2.79
C ARG A 3 4.51 -8.95 -1.72
N PRO A 4 5.46 -8.25 -1.08
CA PRO A 4 5.13 -7.18 -0.16
C PRO A 4 4.55 -5.99 -0.94
N MET A 5 3.48 -5.40 -0.42
CA MET A 5 2.84 -4.20 -0.95
C MET A 5 2.65 -3.21 0.20
N SER A 6 2.89 -1.92 -0.05
CA SER A 6 2.56 -0.87 0.91
C SER A 6 1.05 -0.65 0.94
N ILE A 7 0.50 -0.47 2.14
CA ILE A 7 -0.88 -0.02 2.33
C ILE A 7 -0.95 1.45 1.92
N ALA A 8 -1.86 1.78 1.01
CA ALA A 8 -2.10 3.14 0.52
C ALA A 8 -3.23 3.85 1.29
N SER A 9 -4.19 3.08 1.81
CA SER A 9 -5.19 3.52 2.79
C SER A 9 -5.75 2.33 3.54
N GLN A 10 -6.33 2.58 4.72
CA GLN A 10 -7.04 1.58 5.52
C GLN A 10 -8.25 2.21 6.20
N GLY A 11 -9.35 1.46 6.33
CA GLY A 11 -10.55 1.89 7.06
C GLY A 11 -11.79 1.13 6.61
N LYS A 12 -12.84 1.11 7.46
CA LYS A 12 -14.11 0.42 7.19
C LYS A 12 -13.93 -1.04 6.73
N ASP A 13 -13.04 -1.76 7.41
CA ASP A 13 -12.67 -3.16 7.09
C ASP A 13 -12.06 -3.38 5.70
N GLU A 14 -11.63 -2.30 5.03
CA GLU A 14 -10.98 -2.32 3.74
C GLU A 14 -9.54 -1.80 3.81
N ILE A 15 -8.71 -2.31 2.91
CA ILE A 15 -7.38 -1.76 2.62
C ILE A 15 -7.27 -1.47 1.13
N SER A 16 -6.55 -0.41 0.79
CA SER A 16 -6.16 -0.12 -0.59
C SER A 16 -4.66 -0.31 -0.77
N ILE A 17 -4.27 -0.84 -1.92
CA ILE A 17 -2.88 -0.94 -2.36
C ILE A 17 -2.73 -0.26 -3.72
N ILE A 18 -1.59 0.39 -3.95
CA ILE A 18 -1.24 0.94 -5.27
C ILE A 18 -0.06 0.14 -5.80
N TYR A 19 -0.18 -0.38 -7.01
CA TYR A 19 0.85 -1.17 -7.66
C TYR A 19 0.97 -0.81 -9.14
N LYS A 20 2.10 -1.20 -9.75
CA LYS A 20 2.34 -1.05 -11.18
C LYS A 20 2.45 -2.42 -11.83
N VAL A 21 1.85 -2.58 -13.01
CA VAL A 21 2.01 -3.78 -13.83
C VAL A 21 3.41 -3.78 -14.45
N VAL A 22 4.26 -4.70 -14.00
CA VAL A 22 5.67 -4.79 -14.39
C VAL A 22 6.15 -6.24 -14.59
N GLY A 23 5.30 -7.23 -14.30
CA GLY A 23 5.64 -8.63 -14.48
C GLY A 23 4.44 -9.55 -14.28
N LYS A 24 4.65 -10.85 -14.54
CA LYS A 24 3.56 -11.84 -14.62
C LYS A 24 2.56 -11.81 -13.47
N GLY A 25 3.02 -11.66 -12.22
CA GLY A 25 2.08 -11.68 -11.10
C GLY A 25 1.30 -10.38 -10.91
N THR A 26 1.86 -9.22 -11.26
CA THR A 26 1.05 -7.97 -11.27
C THR A 26 0.16 -7.88 -12.49
N GLN A 27 0.46 -8.60 -13.57
CA GLN A 27 -0.49 -8.81 -14.68
C GLN A 27 -1.69 -9.64 -14.22
N ILE A 28 -1.48 -10.74 -13.51
CA ILE A 28 -2.57 -11.54 -12.93
C ILE A 28 -3.45 -10.69 -12.00
N MET A 29 -2.84 -9.83 -11.18
CA MET A 29 -3.59 -8.91 -10.32
C MET A 29 -4.42 -7.88 -11.08
N ALA A 30 -3.95 -7.45 -12.26
CA ALA A 30 -4.66 -6.48 -13.10
C ALA A 30 -5.95 -7.05 -13.70
N ASP A 31 -6.05 -8.37 -13.78
CA ASP A 31 -7.19 -9.10 -14.31
C ASP A 31 -8.14 -9.58 -13.19
N TRP A 32 -7.93 -9.17 -11.94
CA TRP A 32 -8.82 -9.53 -10.83
C TRP A 32 -10.16 -8.79 -10.90
N GLU A 33 -11.23 -9.52 -10.62
CA GLU A 33 -12.59 -8.98 -10.54
C GLU A 33 -13.02 -8.79 -9.09
N ASN A 34 -14.03 -7.95 -8.86
CA ASN A 34 -14.63 -7.77 -7.54
C ASN A 34 -15.13 -9.12 -6.98
N GLY A 35 -14.81 -9.38 -5.71
CA GLY A 35 -15.15 -10.64 -5.05
C GLY A 35 -14.12 -11.76 -5.27
N THR A 36 -13.06 -11.53 -6.06
CA THR A 36 -11.94 -12.48 -6.15
C THR A 36 -11.32 -12.70 -4.76
N LEU A 37 -11.29 -13.95 -4.32
CA LEU A 37 -10.65 -14.33 -3.05
C LEU A 37 -9.14 -14.43 -3.24
N VAL A 38 -8.40 -13.81 -2.33
CA VAL A 38 -6.93 -13.76 -2.36
C VAL A 38 -6.35 -14.00 -0.98
N ASP A 39 -5.19 -14.66 -0.92
CA ASP A 39 -4.46 -14.83 0.33
C ASP A 39 -3.73 -13.54 0.71
N LEU A 40 -4.02 -13.02 1.89
CA LEU A 40 -3.36 -11.84 2.46
C LEU A 40 -2.66 -12.21 3.76
N LEU A 41 -1.49 -11.62 4.00
CA LEU A 41 -0.76 -11.72 5.25
C LEU A 41 -0.42 -10.30 5.71
N GLY A 42 -0.98 -9.87 6.84
CA GLY A 42 -0.69 -8.56 7.40
C GLY A 42 -1.58 -8.16 8.58
N PRO A 43 -1.38 -6.92 9.10
CA PRO A 43 -0.38 -5.94 8.67
C PRO A 43 1.07 -6.37 9.01
N LEU A 44 2.04 -5.92 8.22
CA LEU A 44 3.47 -6.21 8.39
C LEU A 44 4.30 -4.92 8.36
N GLY A 45 5.48 -4.95 8.98
CA GLY A 45 6.39 -3.82 9.05
C GLY A 45 6.19 -2.94 10.29
N ASN A 46 6.75 -1.73 10.26
CA ASN A 46 6.68 -0.75 11.35
C ASN A 46 5.95 0.51 10.90
N TYR A 47 5.44 1.27 11.87
CA TYR A 47 4.78 2.56 11.65
C TYR A 47 5.78 3.72 11.68
N TRP A 48 5.42 4.80 10.99
CA TRP A 48 6.05 6.11 11.14
C TRP A 48 5.80 6.63 12.57
N LYS A 49 6.80 7.24 13.20
CA LYS A 49 6.73 7.78 14.57
C LYS A 49 7.55 9.06 14.68
N ASN A 50 7.27 9.87 15.71
CA ASN A 50 8.06 11.03 16.10
C ASN A 50 8.23 12.09 15.00
N TYR A 51 7.22 12.26 14.15
CA TYR A 51 7.21 13.29 13.11
C TYR A 51 6.43 14.54 13.55
N GLU A 52 5.94 14.59 14.80
CA GLU A 52 5.27 15.78 15.35
C GLU A 52 6.27 16.89 15.74
N SER A 53 7.55 16.56 15.94
CA SER A 53 8.59 17.48 16.41
C SER A 53 9.25 18.33 15.31
N GLY A 54 8.49 18.70 14.27
CA GLY A 54 8.98 19.52 13.17
C GLY A 54 8.04 19.55 11.97
N THR A 55 8.54 20.03 10.83
CA THR A 55 7.82 19.96 9.56
C THR A 55 8.36 18.79 8.73
N PRO A 56 7.68 17.63 8.72
CA PRO A 56 8.12 16.49 7.91
C PRO A 56 8.02 16.83 6.42
N ILE A 57 9.05 16.47 5.66
CA ILE A 57 9.06 16.57 4.19
C ILE A 57 8.89 15.16 3.62
N LEU A 58 7.83 14.96 2.84
CA LEU A 58 7.51 13.68 2.21
C LEU A 58 7.80 13.77 0.71
N ILE A 59 8.58 12.81 0.19
CA ILE A 59 8.93 12.74 -1.24
C ILE A 59 8.59 11.34 -1.73
N GLY A 60 7.66 11.27 -2.68
CA GLY A 60 7.23 10.02 -3.30
C GLY A 60 7.33 10.10 -4.82
N GLY A 61 7.71 8.98 -5.45
CA GLY A 61 7.77 8.84 -6.90
C GLY A 61 7.18 7.50 -7.35
N GLY A 62 6.31 7.54 -8.36
CA GLY A 62 5.60 6.34 -8.84
C GLY A 62 4.83 5.63 -7.72
N VAL A 63 4.93 4.30 -7.66
CA VAL A 63 4.27 3.49 -6.62
C VAL A 63 4.79 3.76 -5.20
N GLY A 64 5.95 4.42 -5.07
CA GLY A 64 6.50 4.84 -3.77
C GLY A 64 5.65 5.88 -3.03
N ILE A 65 4.63 6.46 -3.69
CA ILE A 65 3.65 7.35 -3.05
C ILE A 65 2.68 6.60 -2.11
N ALA A 66 2.47 5.28 -2.30
CA ALA A 66 1.47 4.51 -1.55
C ALA A 66 1.56 4.67 -0.02
N PRO A 67 2.70 4.38 0.65
CA PRO A 67 2.78 4.52 2.10
C PRO A 67 2.67 5.97 2.58
N ILE A 68 2.98 6.95 1.72
CA ILE A 68 2.86 8.39 2.03
C ILE A 68 1.39 8.80 2.08
N LEU A 69 0.56 8.32 1.14
CA LEU A 69 -0.88 8.56 1.15
C LEU A 69 -1.53 8.01 2.43
N ASN A 70 -1.13 6.81 2.84
CA ASN A 70 -1.64 6.21 4.06
C ASN A 70 -1.24 7.00 5.33
N LEU A 71 -0.07 7.64 5.33
CA LEU A 71 0.36 8.51 6.43
C LEU A 71 -0.43 9.83 6.44
N HIS A 72 -0.74 10.41 5.27
CA HIS A 72 -1.42 11.70 5.18
C HIS A 72 -2.92 11.63 5.49
N ILE A 73 -3.57 10.51 5.17
CA ILE A 73 -5.03 10.33 5.30
C ILE A 73 -5.41 9.80 6.70
N GLN A 74 -4.43 9.57 7.58
CA GLN A 74 -4.66 9.19 8.98
C GLN A 74 -5.21 10.32 9.84
#